data_AF-A0A368G9F6-F1
#
_entry.id   AF-A0A368G9F6-F1
#
_cell.length_a   1.000
_cell.length_b   1.000
_cell.length_c   1.000
_cell.angle_alpha   90.00
_cell.angle_beta   90.00
_cell.angle_gamma   90.00
#
_symmetry.space_group_name_H-M   'P 1'
#
loop_
_entity.id
_entity.type
_entity.pdbx_description
1 polymer ?
#
loop_
_entity_poly.entity_id
_entity_poly.type
_entity_poly.pdbx_seq_one_letter_code
_entity_poly.pdbx_strand_id
1 'polypeptide(L)'
;SLNDGSRIFISGAETCYVHSVKDLERNASECTALDLNTYLDHDIVRSDKFFDFIKNIGEYVLFMLARSDLRKFTDLSVIKLRDGASVSIENTDLEKLPKFEWEDGAKVTFIIVDNHNLDTSELLEQIKARKLEGSTVQRPFGEFPEIVARAS
;
A
#
# COMPACT_ATOMS: atom_id res chain seq x y z
N SER A 1 0.51 45.92 22.05
CA SER A 1 -0.24 44.85 22.72
C SER A 1 -1.17 44.22 21.73
N LEU A 2 -0.76 43.17 21.01
CA LEU A 2 -0.59 41.76 21.43
C LEU A 2 -1.92 41.03 21.66
N ASN A 3 -2.10 40.00 20.83
CA ASN A 3 -2.91 38.78 20.94
C ASN A 3 -4.44 38.93 20.79
N ASP A 4 -5.15 38.04 20.09
CA ASP A 4 -4.81 36.67 19.65
C ASP A 4 -5.56 36.37 18.35
N GLY A 5 -4.83 36.30 17.24
CA GLY A 5 -5.34 35.76 15.99
C GLY A 5 -5.27 34.25 16.03
N SER A 6 -6.17 33.62 16.79
CA SER A 6 -6.31 32.17 16.83
C SER A 6 -6.92 31.70 15.50
N ARG A 7 -6.11 31.65 14.45
CA ARG A 7 -6.39 30.83 13.28
C ARG A 7 -6.18 29.39 13.71
N ILE A 8 -7.28 28.75 14.09
CA ILE A 8 -7.38 27.30 14.13
C ILE A 8 -7.16 26.85 12.69
N PHE A 9 -5.93 26.45 12.36
CA PHE A 9 -5.70 25.60 11.21
C PHE A 9 -6.29 24.25 11.59
N ILE A 10 -7.53 23.99 11.14
CA ILE A 10 -7.93 22.61 10.95
C ILE A 10 -6.98 22.14 9.84
N SER A 11 -5.89 21.46 10.20
CA SER A 11 -5.08 20.73 9.25
C SER A 11 -6.03 19.67 8.66
N GLY A 12 -6.66 20.01 7.54
CA GLY A 12 -7.42 19.06 6.77
C GLY A 12 -6.51 17.88 6.48
N ALA A 13 -7.04 16.67 6.57
CA ALA A 13 -6.30 15.48 6.20
C ALA A 13 -5.82 15.62 4.75
N GLU A 14 -4.58 16.06 4.54
CA GLU A 14 -4.03 16.23 3.21
C GLU A 14 -3.58 14.88 2.67
N THR A 15 -4.17 14.49 1.54
CA THR A 15 -3.68 13.36 0.76
C THR A 15 -2.55 13.85 -0.12
N CYS A 16 -1.39 13.20 -0.02
CA CYS A 16 -0.26 13.44 -0.91
C CYS A 16 -0.38 12.53 -2.13
N TYR A 17 -0.47 13.15 -3.29
CA TYR A 17 -0.48 12.49 -4.59
C TYR A 17 0.96 12.39 -5.09
N VAL A 18 1.43 11.17 -5.33
CA VAL A 18 2.78 10.85 -5.79
C VAL A 18 2.65 10.09 -7.11
N HIS A 19 2.66 10.82 -8.21
CA HIS A 19 2.48 10.29 -9.57
C HIS A 19 3.68 10.57 -10.48
N SER A 20 4.68 11.32 -9.97
CA SER A 20 5.95 11.59 -10.61
C SER A 20 7.05 11.79 -9.57
N VAL A 21 8.33 11.70 -9.99
CA VAL A 21 9.48 11.98 -9.09
C VAL A 21 9.40 13.38 -8.45
N LYS A 22 8.84 14.37 -9.15
CA LYS A 22 8.72 15.76 -8.64
C LYS A 22 7.82 15.86 -7.41
N ASP A 23 6.85 14.97 -7.27
CA ASP A 23 5.91 14.99 -6.14
C ASP A 23 6.61 14.62 -4.82
N LEU A 24 7.76 13.94 -4.91
CA LEU A 24 8.61 13.60 -3.77
C LEU A 24 9.34 14.82 -3.18
N GLU A 25 9.32 15.98 -3.86
CA GLU A 25 9.89 17.24 -3.33
C GLU A 25 8.98 17.90 -2.28
N ARG A 26 7.74 17.41 -2.14
CA ARG A 26 6.81 17.91 -1.12
C ARG A 26 7.26 17.52 0.28
N ASN A 27 6.77 18.24 1.27
CA ASN A 27 7.05 17.91 2.66
C ASN A 27 6.17 16.74 3.12
N ALA A 28 6.77 15.56 3.31
CA ALA A 28 6.07 14.35 3.75
C ALA A 28 5.34 14.51 5.11
N SER A 29 5.77 15.44 5.99
CA SER A 29 5.13 15.64 7.29
C SER A 29 3.73 16.27 7.20
N GLU A 30 3.39 16.84 6.05
CA GLU A 30 2.06 17.41 5.79
C GLU A 30 1.08 16.33 5.30
N CYS A 31 1.59 15.17 4.88
CA CYS A 31 0.80 14.07 4.36
C CYS A 31 0.12 13.30 5.49
N THR A 32 -1.21 13.30 5.48
CA THR A 32 -2.01 12.41 6.35
C THR A 32 -2.37 11.10 5.66
N ALA A 33 -2.48 11.13 4.33
CA ALA A 33 -2.70 9.95 3.52
C ALA A 33 -1.90 9.96 2.22
N LEU A 34 -1.75 8.79 1.62
CA LEU A 34 -1.03 8.57 0.38
C LEU A 34 -1.97 8.17 -0.76
N ASP A 35 -1.75 8.79 -1.91
CA ASP A 35 -2.18 8.33 -3.22
C ASP A 35 -0.93 8.17 -4.09
N LEU A 36 -0.45 6.93 -4.21
CA LEU A 36 0.76 6.57 -4.94
C LEU A 36 0.40 5.81 -6.21
N ASN A 37 0.94 6.26 -7.34
CA ASN A 37 0.80 5.56 -8.62
C ASN A 37 2.13 5.52 -9.37
N THR A 38 2.86 4.40 -9.24
CA THR A 38 4.16 4.21 -9.91
C THR A 38 4.02 3.71 -11.35
N TYR A 39 2.81 3.42 -11.84
CA TYR A 39 2.60 3.02 -13.22
C TYR A 39 2.77 4.21 -14.19
N LEU A 40 2.47 5.43 -13.72
CA LEU A 40 2.63 6.64 -14.53
C LEU A 40 4.09 7.08 -14.68
N ASP A 41 4.91 6.78 -13.67
CA ASP A 41 6.34 7.07 -13.65
C ASP A 41 7.06 6.01 -12.80
N HIS A 42 7.74 5.10 -13.50
CA HIS A 42 8.47 4.00 -12.86
C HIS A 42 9.75 4.48 -12.14
N ASP A 43 10.21 5.71 -12.40
CA ASP A 43 11.41 6.24 -11.76
C ASP A 43 11.12 6.78 -10.34
N ILE A 44 9.83 6.92 -9.95
CA ILE A 44 9.43 7.26 -8.58
C ILE A 44 10.13 6.37 -7.57
N VAL A 45 10.04 5.05 -7.75
CA VAL A 45 10.59 4.07 -6.80
C VAL A 45 12.12 3.99 -6.81
N ARG A 46 12.76 4.53 -7.85
CA ARG A 46 14.22 4.61 -7.98
C ARG A 46 14.79 5.89 -7.38
N SER A 47 13.95 6.87 -7.07
CA SER A 47 14.39 8.09 -6.39
C SER A 47 14.91 7.76 -4.99
N ASP A 48 16.04 8.37 -4.64
CA ASP A 48 16.61 8.33 -3.30
C ASP A 48 15.67 8.89 -2.22
N LYS A 49 14.73 9.76 -2.59
CA LYS A 49 13.73 10.36 -1.70
C LYS A 49 12.51 9.47 -1.46
N PHE A 50 12.28 8.47 -2.31
CA PHE A 50 11.01 7.72 -2.32
C PHE A 50 10.70 7.08 -0.96
N PHE A 51 11.63 6.26 -0.47
CA PHE A 51 11.42 5.53 0.77
C PHE A 51 11.23 6.49 1.96
N ASP A 52 12.08 7.51 2.06
CA ASP A 52 11.99 8.50 3.13
C ASP A 52 10.68 9.29 3.11
N PHE A 53 10.11 9.54 1.94
CA PHE A 53 8.83 10.21 1.78
C PHE A 53 7.67 9.36 2.29
N ILE A 54 7.58 8.09 1.87
CA ILE A 54 6.39 7.27 2.12
C ILE A 54 6.45 6.45 3.41
N LYS A 55 7.63 6.19 3.97
CA LYS A 55 7.83 5.15 5.00
C LYS A 55 6.99 5.31 6.27
N ASN A 56 6.58 6.53 6.58
CA ASN A 56 5.81 6.88 7.79
C ASN A 56 4.36 7.29 7.50
N ILE A 57 3.91 7.30 6.24
CA ILE A 57 2.51 7.61 5.93
C ILE A 57 1.66 6.39 6.26
N GLY A 58 0.74 6.55 7.21
CA GLY A 58 -0.02 5.44 7.81
C GLY A 58 -1.41 5.18 7.22
N GLU A 59 -1.87 5.99 6.27
CA GLU A 59 -3.21 5.87 5.69
C GLU A 59 -3.18 5.97 4.16
N TYR A 60 -3.73 4.99 3.45
CA TYR A 60 -3.68 4.93 1.98
C TYR A 60 -5.07 5.03 1.34
N VAL A 61 -5.12 5.77 0.23
CA VAL A 61 -6.26 5.84 -0.69
C VAL A 61 -5.97 5.00 -1.93
N LEU A 62 -4.81 5.22 -2.54
CA LEU A 62 -4.29 4.42 -3.64
C LEU A 62 -2.85 4.06 -3.32
N PHE A 63 -2.52 2.78 -3.46
CA PHE A 63 -1.14 2.32 -3.41
C PHE A 63 -0.91 1.38 -4.58
N MET A 64 -0.41 1.93 -5.68
CA MET A 64 -0.05 1.17 -6.87
C MET A 64 1.46 1.14 -7.04
N LEU A 65 2.03 -0.02 -6.76
CA LEU A 65 3.43 -0.34 -6.95
C LEU A 65 3.56 -1.31 -8.13
N ALA A 66 3.77 -0.78 -9.33
CA ALA A 66 3.84 -1.54 -10.57
C ALA A 66 5.29 -1.83 -10.98
N ARG A 67 5.60 -3.09 -11.28
CA ARG A 67 6.88 -3.57 -11.88
C ARG A 67 8.13 -2.99 -11.22
N SER A 68 8.21 -3.15 -9.91
CA SER A 68 9.33 -2.63 -9.11
C SER A 68 10.11 -3.74 -8.40
N ASP A 69 11.29 -3.37 -7.89
CA ASP A 69 12.25 -4.20 -7.17
C ASP A 69 12.48 -3.71 -5.73
N LEU A 70 11.50 -3.01 -5.16
CA LEU A 70 11.54 -2.56 -3.77
C LEU A 70 11.46 -3.73 -2.80
N ARG A 71 12.46 -3.87 -1.94
CA ARG A 71 12.44 -4.83 -0.82
C ARG A 71 11.51 -4.43 0.32
N LYS A 72 11.24 -3.13 0.46
CA LYS A 72 10.44 -2.54 1.53
C LYS A 72 9.87 -1.18 1.10
N PHE A 73 8.61 -0.90 1.45
CA PHE A 73 7.97 0.39 1.16
C PHE A 73 7.48 1.15 2.42
N THR A 74 7.46 0.52 3.60
CA THR A 74 6.99 1.17 4.83
C THR A 74 7.77 0.68 6.06
N ASP A 75 7.95 1.56 7.06
CA ASP A 75 8.44 1.20 8.40
C ASP A 75 7.30 0.80 9.34
N LEU A 76 6.05 1.08 8.96
CA LEU A 76 4.88 0.81 9.78
C LEU A 76 4.51 -0.68 9.75
N SER A 77 4.12 -1.21 10.90
CA SER A 77 3.56 -2.57 10.99
C SER A 77 2.12 -2.65 10.47
N VAL A 78 1.41 -1.52 10.48
CA VAL A 78 0.00 -1.41 10.13
C VAL A 78 -0.21 -0.20 9.22
N ILE A 79 -1.03 -0.37 8.19
CA ILE A 79 -1.50 0.69 7.30
C ILE A 79 -3.02 0.69 7.29
N LYS A 80 -3.61 1.88 7.44
CA LYS A 80 -5.05 2.08 7.35
C LYS A 80 -5.46 2.33 5.91
N LEU A 81 -6.57 1.75 5.48
CA LEU A 81 -7.15 1.95 4.16
C LEU A 81 -8.46 2.72 4.29
N ARG A 82 -8.61 3.78 3.48
CA ARG A 82 -9.87 4.54 3.41
C ARG A 82 -10.96 3.74 2.70
N ASP A 83 -12.23 4.13 2.90
CA ASP A 83 -13.31 3.64 2.06
C ASP A 83 -13.05 4.01 0.59
N GLY A 84 -13.19 3.04 -0.30
CA GLY A 84 -12.83 3.13 -1.72
C GLY A 84 -11.35 2.86 -2.02
N ALA A 85 -10.52 2.48 -1.04
CA ALA A 85 -9.09 2.33 -1.26
C ALA A 85 -8.73 1.13 -2.16
N SER A 86 -7.62 1.29 -2.89
CA SER A 86 -7.07 0.26 -3.77
C SER A 86 -5.59 0.05 -3.53
N VAL A 87 -5.19 -1.21 -3.33
CA VAL A 87 -3.80 -1.62 -3.16
C VAL A 87 -3.43 -2.58 -4.29
N SER A 88 -2.54 -2.15 -5.17
CA SER A 88 -2.03 -2.93 -6.29
C SER A 88 -0.52 -3.08 -6.16
N ILE A 89 -0.02 -4.30 -6.03
CA ILE A 89 1.40 -4.59 -5.83
C ILE A 89 1.85 -5.65 -6.83
N GLU A 90 2.75 -5.25 -7.72
CA GLU A 90 3.51 -6.08 -8.65
C GLU A 90 5.00 -5.78 -8.42
N ASN A 91 5.64 -6.57 -7.57
CA ASN A 91 7.01 -6.34 -7.12
C ASN A 91 7.76 -7.66 -6.91
N THR A 92 8.97 -7.78 -7.46
CA THR A 92 9.73 -9.05 -7.44
C THR A 92 10.47 -9.31 -6.13
N ASP A 93 10.79 -8.26 -5.39
CA ASP A 93 11.80 -8.27 -4.32
C ASP A 93 11.21 -7.95 -2.94
N LEU A 94 9.92 -7.61 -2.86
CA LEU A 94 9.27 -7.23 -1.62
C LEU A 94 9.29 -8.41 -0.65
N GLU A 95 9.80 -8.17 0.55
CA GLU A 95 10.03 -9.24 1.53
C GLU A 95 8.81 -9.47 2.44
N LYS A 96 8.00 -8.43 2.66
CA LYS A 96 6.83 -8.50 3.54
C LYS A 96 5.77 -7.46 3.20
N LEU A 97 4.52 -7.80 3.53
CA LEU A 97 3.42 -6.85 3.57
C LEU A 97 3.22 -6.32 5.00
N PRO A 98 2.83 -5.04 5.16
CA PRO A 98 2.28 -4.57 6.42
C PRO A 98 0.89 -5.18 6.64
N LYS A 99 0.39 -5.11 7.87
CA LYS A 99 -1.03 -5.40 8.11
C LYS A 99 -1.89 -4.27 7.55
N PHE A 100 -2.99 -4.63 6.93
CA PHE A 100 -3.96 -3.65 6.43
C PHE A 100 -5.16 -3.60 7.38
N GLU A 101 -5.58 -2.40 7.76
CA GLU A 101 -6.78 -2.16 8.58
C GLU A 101 -7.77 -1.29 7.81
N TRP A 102 -9.04 -1.64 7.85
CA TRP A 102 -10.13 -0.84 7.29
C TRP A 102 -11.41 -1.04 8.10
N GLU A 103 -12.31 -0.07 8.01
CA GLU A 103 -13.60 -0.11 8.68
C GLU A 103 -14.51 -1.21 8.10
N ASP A 104 -15.38 -1.75 8.95
CA ASP A 104 -16.36 -2.75 8.52
C ASP A 104 -17.33 -2.14 7.49
N GLY A 105 -17.53 -2.84 6.38
CA GLY A 105 -18.36 -2.38 5.27
C GLY A 105 -17.66 -1.44 4.28
N ALA A 106 -16.42 -1.02 4.56
CA ALA A 106 -15.63 -0.24 3.60
C ALA A 106 -15.33 -1.05 2.34
N LYS A 107 -15.35 -0.36 1.20
CA LYS A 107 -14.99 -0.92 -0.10
C LYS A 107 -13.48 -0.82 -0.28
N VAL A 108 -12.77 -1.93 -0.18
CA VAL A 108 -11.33 -1.98 -0.45
C VAL A 108 -11.03 -3.08 -1.46
N THR A 109 -10.05 -2.84 -2.32
CA THR A 109 -9.63 -3.81 -3.35
C THR A 109 -8.13 -4.07 -3.28
N PHE A 110 -7.76 -5.34 -3.39
CA PHE A 110 -6.36 -5.77 -3.46
C PHE A 110 -6.06 -6.46 -4.79
N ILE A 111 -4.98 -6.06 -5.45
CA ILE A 111 -4.41 -6.73 -6.62
C ILE A 111 -2.94 -7.00 -6.33
N ILE A 112 -2.62 -8.21 -5.85
CA ILE A 112 -1.24 -8.58 -5.49
C ILE A 112 -0.84 -9.77 -6.36
N VAL A 113 0.07 -9.54 -7.29
CA VAL A 113 0.47 -10.51 -8.33
C VAL A 113 1.96 -10.44 -8.60
N ASP A 114 2.57 -11.54 -9.02
CA ASP A 114 3.98 -11.63 -9.41
C ASP A 114 4.98 -11.20 -8.32
N ASN A 115 4.62 -11.39 -7.04
CA ASN A 115 5.48 -11.19 -5.87
C ASN A 115 5.92 -12.54 -5.29
N HIS A 116 6.87 -13.21 -5.93
CA HIS A 116 7.16 -14.61 -5.63
C HIS A 116 7.71 -14.87 -4.21
N ASN A 117 8.19 -13.82 -3.54
CA ASN A 117 8.78 -13.91 -2.20
C ASN A 117 7.82 -13.49 -1.08
N LEU A 118 6.60 -13.05 -1.41
CA LEU A 118 5.64 -12.57 -0.42
C LEU A 118 4.73 -13.69 0.11
N ASP A 119 4.68 -13.77 1.43
CA ASP A 119 3.60 -14.47 2.12
C ASP A 119 2.35 -13.57 2.17
N THR A 120 1.28 -14.03 1.53
CA THR A 120 -0.03 -13.34 1.45
C THR A 120 -1.10 -14.03 2.30
N SER A 121 -0.74 -15.03 3.12
CA SER A 121 -1.69 -15.87 3.86
C SER A 121 -2.64 -15.04 4.73
N GLU A 122 -2.09 -14.15 5.56
CA GLU A 122 -2.88 -13.31 6.46
C GLU A 122 -3.87 -12.41 5.68
N LEU A 123 -3.42 -11.80 4.57
CA LEU A 123 -4.29 -10.97 3.75
C LEU A 123 -5.41 -11.79 3.10
N LEU A 124 -5.08 -12.99 2.59
CA LEU A 124 -6.07 -13.90 2.00
C LEU A 124 -7.13 -14.33 3.02
N GLU A 125 -6.72 -14.62 4.26
CA GLU A 125 -7.66 -14.93 5.35
C GLU A 125 -8.59 -13.76 5.64
N GLN A 126 -8.06 -12.54 5.72
CA GLN A 126 -8.87 -11.33 5.95
C GLN A 126 -9.87 -11.07 4.81
N ILE A 127 -9.43 -11.19 3.55
CA ILE A 127 -10.28 -11.03 2.36
C ILE A 127 -11.43 -12.03 2.39
N LYS A 128 -11.16 -13.31 2.71
CA LYS A 128 -12.18 -14.36 2.82
C LYS A 128 -13.15 -14.09 3.97
N ALA A 129 -12.62 -13.76 5.16
CA ALA A 129 -13.43 -13.53 6.36
C ALA A 129 -14.40 -12.35 6.17
N ARG A 130 -13.95 -11.28 5.52
CA ARG A 130 -14.76 -10.08 5.25
C ARG A 130 -15.54 -10.13 3.94
N LYS A 131 -15.41 -11.21 3.15
CA LYS A 131 -16.07 -11.42 1.85
C LYS A 131 -15.85 -10.26 0.87
N LEU A 132 -14.61 -9.78 0.79
CA LEU A 132 -14.26 -8.71 -0.14
C LEU A 132 -14.31 -9.23 -1.59
N GLU A 133 -15.10 -8.57 -2.42
CA GLU A 133 -15.21 -8.86 -3.85
C GLU A 133 -14.18 -8.07 -4.67
N GLY A 134 -13.89 -8.53 -5.89
CA GLY A 134 -13.00 -7.82 -6.82
C GLY A 134 -11.49 -7.88 -6.51
N SER A 135 -11.10 -8.47 -5.39
CA SER A 135 -9.68 -8.64 -5.02
C SER A 135 -9.06 -9.87 -5.69
N THR A 136 -7.86 -9.71 -6.24
CA THR A 136 -7.03 -10.78 -6.81
C THR A 136 -5.68 -10.80 -6.09
N VAL A 137 -5.49 -11.76 -5.20
CA VAL A 137 -4.25 -11.90 -4.42
C VAL A 137 -3.65 -13.26 -4.72
N GLN A 138 -2.39 -13.27 -5.15
CA GLN A 138 -1.63 -14.50 -5.35
C GLN A 138 -1.61 -15.35 -4.08
N ARG A 139 -1.48 -16.66 -4.24
CA ARG A 139 -1.22 -17.54 -3.08
C ARG A 139 0.23 -17.40 -2.63
N PRO A 140 0.53 -17.72 -1.36
CA PRO A 140 1.90 -17.82 -0.89
C PRO A 140 2.67 -18.83 -1.75
N PHE A 141 3.90 -18.51 -2.11
CA PHE A 141 4.77 -19.46 -2.80
C PHE A 141 5.09 -20.64 -1.88
N GLY A 142 4.84 -21.87 -2.35
CA GLY A 142 5.01 -23.10 -1.57
C GLY A 142 3.68 -23.82 -1.26
N GLU A 143 2.54 -23.14 -1.34
CA GLU A 143 1.21 -23.77 -1.33
C GLU A 143 0.81 -24.20 -2.74
N PHE A 144 1.49 -25.21 -3.27
CA PHE A 144 0.91 -25.98 -4.36
C PHE A 144 -0.18 -26.86 -3.76
N PRO A 145 -1.39 -26.95 -4.37
CA PRO A 145 -2.27 -28.06 -4.02
C PRO A 145 -1.43 -29.33 -4.20
N GLU A 146 -1.35 -30.17 -3.17
CA GLU A 146 -0.74 -31.49 -3.28
C GLU A 146 -1.28 -32.08 -4.57
N ILE A 147 -0.40 -32.21 -5.58
CA ILE A 147 -0.68 -33.08 -6.69
C ILE A 147 -0.76 -34.43 -6.01
N VAL A 148 -1.98 -34.88 -5.72
CA VAL A 148 -2.25 -36.25 -5.31
C VAL A 148 -1.69 -37.07 -6.45
N ALA A 149 -0.45 -37.54 -6.25
CA ALA A 149 0.20 -38.48 -7.12
C ALA A 149 -0.71 -39.69 -7.12
N ARG A 150 -1.58 -39.76 -8.13
CA ARG A 150 -2.26 -41.01 -8.46
C ARG A 150 -1.16 -41.95 -8.88
N ALA A 151 -0.71 -42.76 -7.93
CA ALA A 151 0.03 -43.97 -8.21
C ALA A 151 -0.76 -44.74 -9.28
N SER A 152 -0.08 -45.07 -10.36
CA SER A 152 -0.47 -46.09 -11.34
C SER A 152 0.80 -46.84 -11.72
#